data_AF-A0A5B9R6F1-F1
#
_entry.id   AF-A0A5B9R6F1-F1
#
_cell.length_a   1.000
_cell.length_b   1.000
_cell.length_c   1.000
_cell.angle_alpha   90.00
_cell.angle_beta   90.00
_cell.angle_gamma   90.00
#
_symmetry.space_group_name_H-M   'P 1'
#
loop_
_entity.id
_entity.type
_entity.pdbx_description
1 polymer ?
#
loop_
_entity_poly.entity_id
_entity_poly.type
_entity_poly.pdbx_seq_one_letter_code
_entity_poly.pdbx_strand_id
1 'polypeptide(L)'
;MRTLLFLSCFCCLCSLIAGCSSEPPIYPLSGKVTLGGKSYERLLVYFRPIDAEVTPFNLGVGETDGSGVLKLNSTAGDGLAVGRYRVSFSCISSSGGNVGLATEKNDDDRRVVTKELVPAPYNDGENSPVEFEIESVENNSFEFDIPTSGA
;
A
#
# COMPACT_ATOMS: atom_id res chain seq x y z
N MET A 1 -30.73 56.56 -35.96
CA MET A 1 -29.32 56.89 -35.71
C MET A 1 -29.12 56.77 -34.19
N ARG A 2 -28.81 55.60 -33.61
CA ARG A 2 -27.53 54.88 -33.53
C ARG A 2 -26.36 55.71 -32.96
N THR A 3 -26.25 55.73 -31.64
CA THR A 3 -25.02 55.95 -30.82
C THR A 3 -25.40 55.69 -29.35
N LEU A 4 -25.28 54.46 -28.79
CA LEU A 4 -24.08 53.76 -28.32
C LEU A 4 -23.14 54.62 -27.45
N LEU A 5 -23.25 54.48 -26.13
CA LEU A 5 -22.14 54.13 -25.22
C LEU A 5 -22.66 53.95 -23.79
N PHE A 6 -23.10 52.72 -23.50
CA PHE A 6 -23.29 52.22 -22.15
C PHE A 6 -21.91 52.10 -21.47
N LEU A 7 -21.54 53.09 -20.67
CA LEU A 7 -20.40 52.96 -19.76
C LEU A 7 -20.87 52.28 -18.47
N SER A 8 -21.33 51.03 -18.62
CA SER A 8 -21.73 50.18 -17.49
C SER A 8 -20.49 49.61 -16.85
N CYS A 9 -20.14 50.16 -15.69
CA CYS A 9 -19.30 49.56 -14.67
C CYS A 9 -19.88 48.17 -14.31
N PHE A 10 -19.52 47.11 -15.04
CA PHE A 10 -19.81 45.74 -14.63
C PHE A 10 -18.54 45.15 -14.04
N CYS A 11 -18.45 45.42 -12.74
CA CYS A 11 -17.52 44.88 -11.78
C CYS A 11 -17.41 43.35 -11.89
N CYS A 12 -16.18 42.86 -11.82
CA CYS A 12 -15.79 41.61 -11.16
C CYS A 12 -16.82 40.47 -11.15
N LEU A 13 -16.68 39.54 -12.08
CA LEU A 13 -17.06 38.16 -11.80
C LEU A 13 -16.00 37.21 -12.36
N CYS A 14 -14.77 37.37 -11.84
CA CYS A 14 -13.80 36.29 -11.80
C CYS A 14 -14.35 35.26 -10.81
N SER A 15 -15.23 34.37 -11.29
CA SER A 15 -15.58 33.15 -10.58
C SER A 15 -14.32 32.29 -10.48
N LEU A 16 -13.52 32.53 -9.44
CA LEU A 16 -12.57 31.57 -8.94
C LEU A 16 -13.37 30.34 -8.54
N ILE A 17 -13.43 29.38 -9.45
CA ILE A 17 -13.79 28.00 -9.13
C ILE A 17 -12.60 27.48 -8.33
N ALA A 18 -12.56 27.83 -7.04
CA ALA A 18 -11.67 27.21 -6.08
C ALA A 18 -12.12 25.75 -5.97
N GLY A 19 -11.51 24.87 -6.78
CA GLY A 19 -11.63 23.43 -6.66
C GLY A 19 -11.04 23.02 -5.31
N CYS A 20 -11.88 23.01 -4.29
CA CYS A 20 -11.55 22.43 -3.00
C CYS A 20 -11.68 20.91 -3.16
N SER A 21 -10.62 20.28 -3.69
CA SER A 21 -10.47 18.83 -3.65
C SER A 21 -10.14 18.46 -2.20
N SER A 22 -11.15 18.14 -1.40
CA SER A 22 -10.93 17.58 -0.07
C SER A 22 -10.33 16.19 -0.22
N GLU A 23 -9.12 16.00 0.31
CA GLU A 23 -8.46 14.70 0.37
C GLU A 23 -9.31 13.72 1.20
N PRO A 24 -9.44 12.45 0.77
CA PRO A 24 -10.20 11.46 1.53
C PRO A 24 -9.48 11.14 2.85
N PRO A 25 -10.23 10.91 3.95
CA PRO A 25 -9.63 10.44 5.19
C PRO A 25 -9.01 9.05 5.00
N ILE A 26 -7.89 8.82 5.69
CA ILE A 26 -7.26 7.51 5.79
C ILE A 26 -7.50 6.92 7.17
N TYR A 27 -7.63 5.61 7.23
CA TYR A 27 -7.94 4.85 8.44
C TYR A 27 -6.80 3.88 8.73
N PRO A 28 -6.35 3.82 10.00
CA PRO A 28 -5.25 2.97 10.37
C PRO A 28 -5.64 1.49 10.29
N LEU A 29 -4.64 0.66 10.04
CA LEU A 29 -4.74 -0.78 10.03
C LEU A 29 -3.62 -1.38 10.88
N SER A 30 -3.99 -2.28 11.76
CA SER A 30 -3.09 -3.11 12.55
C SER A 30 -3.33 -4.58 12.25
N GLY A 31 -2.47 -5.46 12.75
CA GLY A 31 -2.71 -6.90 12.69
C GLY A 31 -1.43 -7.71 12.67
N LYS A 32 -1.56 -8.99 12.29
CA LYS A 32 -0.45 -9.93 12.24
C LYS A 32 -0.54 -10.80 11.00
N VAL A 33 0.62 -10.98 10.37
CA VAL A 33 0.76 -11.83 9.19
C VAL A 33 1.84 -12.88 9.44
N THR A 34 1.51 -14.12 9.15
CA THR A 34 2.42 -15.27 9.25
C THR A 34 2.46 -16.04 7.94
N LEU A 35 3.48 -16.89 7.79
CA LEU A 35 3.61 -17.81 6.65
C LEU A 35 3.75 -19.24 7.19
N GLY A 36 2.71 -20.04 6.99
CA GLY A 36 2.61 -21.40 7.52
C GLY A 36 2.73 -21.46 9.05
N GLY A 37 2.07 -20.52 9.73
CA GLY A 37 2.08 -20.38 11.18
C GLY A 37 3.35 -19.75 11.76
N LYS A 38 4.33 -19.40 10.93
CA LYS A 38 5.61 -18.81 11.37
C LYS A 38 5.65 -17.30 11.11
N SER A 39 6.09 -16.53 12.10
CA SER A 39 6.38 -15.11 11.94
C SER A 39 7.67 -14.90 11.17
N TYR A 40 7.64 -13.92 10.27
CA TYR A 40 8.80 -13.47 9.50
C TYR A 40 8.96 -11.97 9.71
N GLU A 41 10.16 -11.53 10.03
CA GLU A 41 10.50 -10.12 9.94
C GLU A 41 10.61 -9.74 8.46
N ARG A 42 10.17 -8.53 8.11
CA ARG A 42 10.28 -7.98 6.76
C ARG A 42 9.45 -8.72 5.70
N LEU A 43 8.37 -9.39 6.11
CA LEU A 43 7.37 -9.88 5.17
C LEU A 43 6.55 -8.68 4.69
N LEU A 44 6.52 -8.48 3.38
CA LEU A 44 5.81 -7.38 2.74
C LEU A 44 4.37 -7.77 2.46
N VAL A 45 3.46 -6.84 2.74
CA VAL A 45 2.02 -6.97 2.51
C VAL A 45 1.56 -5.80 1.66
N TYR A 46 0.96 -6.07 0.51
CA TYR A 46 0.51 -5.04 -0.41
C TYR A 46 -1.01 -4.98 -0.41
N PHE A 47 -1.57 -3.77 -0.35
CA PHE A 47 -3.00 -3.51 -0.46
C PHE A 47 -3.24 -2.70 -1.72
N ARG A 48 -3.87 -3.31 -2.73
CA ARG A 48 -4.21 -2.70 -4.01
C ARG A 48 -5.73 -2.55 -4.14
N PRO A 49 -6.26 -1.39 -4.56
CA PRO A 49 -7.70 -1.18 -4.62
C PRO A 49 -8.30 -2.04 -5.75
N ILE A 50 -9.49 -2.61 -5.51
CA ILE A 50 -10.18 -3.47 -6.50
C ILE A 50 -11.09 -2.65 -7.41
N ASP A 51 -11.87 -1.74 -6.82
CA ASP A 51 -12.96 -1.01 -7.50
C ASP A 51 -12.64 0.47 -7.73
N ALA A 52 -11.38 0.87 -7.60
CA ALA A 52 -10.95 2.27 -7.70
C ALA A 52 -9.61 2.39 -8.42
N GLU A 53 -9.39 3.55 -9.03
CA GLU A 53 -8.07 3.92 -9.52
C GLU A 53 -7.08 4.05 -8.36
N VAL A 54 -5.81 3.77 -8.65
CA VAL A 54 -4.72 3.91 -7.69
C VAL A 54 -4.45 5.39 -7.43
N THR A 55 -4.40 5.76 -6.17
CA THR A 55 -4.14 7.10 -5.64
C THR A 55 -3.15 7.02 -4.47
N PRO A 56 -2.58 8.15 -4.02
CA PRO A 56 -1.73 8.19 -2.83
C PRO A 56 -2.39 7.66 -1.54
N PHE A 57 -3.73 7.62 -1.48
CA PHE A 57 -4.51 7.29 -0.29
C PHE A 57 -4.98 5.82 -0.25
N ASN A 58 -4.95 5.11 -1.37
CA ASN A 58 -5.51 3.76 -1.51
C ASN A 58 -4.52 2.76 -2.13
N LEU A 59 -3.22 3.01 -2.03
CA LEU A 59 -2.18 2.02 -2.31
C LEU A 59 -1.32 1.85 -1.07
N GLY A 60 -1.41 0.68 -0.44
CA GLY A 60 -0.74 0.40 0.82
C GLY A 60 0.41 -0.59 0.66
N VAL A 61 1.50 -0.33 1.38
CA VAL A 61 2.59 -1.29 1.57
C VAL A 61 2.87 -1.39 3.06
N GLY A 62 2.80 -2.61 3.56
CA GLY A 62 3.08 -2.92 4.94
C GLY A 62 4.23 -3.90 5.07
N GLU A 63 4.85 -3.89 6.24
CA GLU A 63 5.96 -4.75 6.60
C GLU A 63 5.72 -5.31 8.00
N THR A 64 6.00 -6.60 8.19
CA THR A 64 5.92 -7.24 9.49
C THR A 64 7.21 -7.08 10.29
N ASP A 65 7.10 -6.96 11.61
CA ASP A 65 8.24 -7.11 12.52
C ASP A 65 8.58 -8.59 12.80
N GLY A 66 9.60 -8.84 13.63
CA GLY A 66 10.04 -10.19 13.97
C GLY A 66 9.01 -11.03 14.73
N SER A 67 7.97 -10.42 15.29
CA SER A 67 6.83 -11.11 15.90
C SER A 67 5.68 -11.35 14.92
N GLY A 68 5.78 -10.82 13.70
CA GLY A 68 4.77 -10.90 12.64
C GLY A 68 3.76 -9.75 12.66
N VAL A 69 3.93 -8.76 13.55
CA VAL A 69 3.00 -7.62 13.63
C VAL A 69 3.17 -6.73 12.42
N LEU A 70 2.07 -6.48 11.72
CA LEU A 70 2.01 -5.68 10.51
C LEU A 70 1.92 -4.19 10.83
N LYS A 71 2.76 -3.39 10.16
CA LYS A 71 2.59 -1.95 10.05
C LYS A 71 2.37 -1.58 8.59
N LEU A 72 1.26 -0.91 8.30
CA LEU A 72 0.85 -0.55 6.94
C LEU A 72 0.92 0.97 6.75
N ASN A 73 1.50 1.41 5.64
CA ASN A 73 1.50 2.81 5.24
C ASN A 73 1.08 2.97 3.77
N SER A 74 0.51 4.13 3.46
CA SER A 74 0.32 4.64 2.11
C SER A 74 1.20 5.86 1.87
N THR A 75 1.17 6.43 0.67
CA THR A 75 1.85 7.71 0.41
C THR A 75 1.24 8.86 1.21
N ALA A 76 -0.03 8.75 1.61
CA ALA A 76 -0.73 9.74 2.42
C ALA A 76 -0.46 9.60 3.94
N GLY A 77 0.14 8.50 4.39
CA GLY A 77 0.49 8.27 5.79
C GLY A 77 0.09 6.88 6.30
N ASP A 78 -0.06 6.76 7.63
CA ASP A 78 -0.31 5.51 8.34
C ASP A 78 -1.79 5.09 8.18
N GLY A 79 -2.11 4.44 7.08
CA GLY A 79 -3.45 3.94 6.79
C GLY A 79 -3.83 4.02 5.33
N LEU A 80 -5.09 3.68 5.07
CA LEU A 80 -5.69 3.72 3.73
C LEU A 80 -7.08 4.34 3.76
N ALA A 81 -7.49 4.91 2.63
CA ALA A 81 -8.87 5.32 2.43
C ALA A 81 -9.81 4.11 2.51
N VAL A 82 -11.09 4.35 2.84
CA VAL A 82 -12.11 3.29 2.83
C VAL A 82 -12.23 2.63 1.46
N GLY A 83 -12.49 1.32 1.45
CA GLY A 83 -12.71 0.57 0.22
C GLY A 83 -12.26 -0.88 0.31
N ARG A 84 -12.43 -1.61 -0.80
CA ARG A 84 -12.03 -3.01 -0.94
C ARG A 84 -10.66 -3.11 -1.61
N TYR A 85 -9.83 -3.96 -1.03
CA TYR A 85 -8.45 -4.14 -1.42
C TYR A 85 -8.15 -5.60 -1.69
N ARG A 86 -7.39 -5.86 -2.75
CA ARG A 86 -6.69 -7.13 -2.95
C ARG A 86 -5.39 -7.08 -2.16
N VAL A 87 -5.13 -8.13 -1.41
CA VAL A 87 -3.95 -8.25 -0.56
C VAL A 87 -3.01 -9.29 -1.13
N SER A 88 -1.75 -8.94 -1.34
CA SER A 88 -0.70 -9.88 -1.76
C SER A 88 0.54 -9.75 -0.88
N PHE A 89 1.42 -10.75 -0.95
CA PHE A 89 2.50 -10.90 0.01
C PHE A 89 3.84 -11.20 -0.67
N SER A 90 4.93 -10.79 -0.06
CA SER A 90 6.28 -11.19 -0.48
C SER A 90 7.16 -11.41 0.74
N CYS A 91 7.90 -12.51 0.75
CA CYS A 91 8.85 -12.83 1.79
C CYS A 91 10.11 -13.41 1.15
N ILE A 92 11.17 -12.62 1.13
CA ILE A 92 12.42 -13.00 0.48
C ILE A 92 13.35 -13.64 1.52
N SER A 93 13.77 -14.87 1.26
CA SER A 93 14.87 -15.52 1.98
C SER A 93 16.16 -15.43 1.18
N SER A 94 17.23 -14.93 1.79
CA SER A 94 18.59 -15.08 1.25
C SER A 94 19.20 -16.37 1.79
N SER A 95 19.42 -17.35 0.93
CA SER A 95 20.28 -18.49 1.27
C SER A 95 21.70 -18.16 0.84
N GLY A 96 22.42 -17.40 1.67
CA GLY A 96 23.84 -17.13 1.48
C GLY A 96 24.29 -15.82 2.12
N GLY A 97 24.80 -15.90 3.36
CA GLY A 97 25.65 -14.89 4.00
C GLY A 97 24.99 -13.54 4.34
N ASN A 98 25.04 -13.18 5.63
CA ASN A 98 24.78 -11.86 6.23
C ASN A 98 24.21 -10.77 5.30
N VAL A 99 22.91 -10.47 5.43
CA VAL A 99 22.33 -9.20 5.00
C VAL A 99 22.80 -8.07 5.93
N GLY A 100 24.10 -7.80 5.92
CA GLY A 100 24.62 -6.52 6.35
C GLY A 100 24.29 -5.48 5.28
N LEU A 101 23.77 -4.32 5.70
CA LEU A 101 23.73 -3.13 4.85
C LEU A 101 25.15 -2.88 4.32
N ALA A 102 25.42 -3.32 3.10
CA ALA A 102 26.72 -3.18 2.48
C ALA A 102 26.89 -1.72 2.04
N THR A 103 27.39 -0.90 2.96
CA THR A 103 28.35 0.13 2.57
C THR A 103 29.52 -0.58 1.89
N GLU A 104 29.60 -0.32 0.58
CA GLU A 104 30.81 -0.30 -0.23
C GLU A 104 31.41 -1.63 -0.74
N LYS A 105 31.46 -1.67 -2.08
CA LYS A 105 32.45 -2.31 -2.97
C LYS A 105 33.20 -3.52 -2.43
N ASN A 106 32.83 -4.69 -2.93
CA ASN A 106 33.83 -5.71 -3.26
C ASN A 106 33.40 -6.48 -4.51
N ASP A 107 34.27 -6.45 -5.53
CA ASP A 107 34.20 -7.26 -6.73
C ASP A 107 34.53 -8.72 -6.34
N ASP A 108 33.51 -9.52 -6.02
CA ASP A 108 33.64 -10.98 -5.95
C ASP A 108 32.29 -11.64 -6.18
N ASP A 109 32.28 -12.72 -6.96
CA ASP A 109 31.16 -13.45 -7.56
C ASP A 109 30.24 -14.13 -6.52
N ARG A 110 29.61 -13.33 -5.66
CA ARG A 110 28.56 -13.79 -4.74
C ARG A 110 27.21 -13.44 -5.34
N ARG A 111 26.71 -14.30 -6.22
CA ARG A 111 25.27 -14.31 -6.58
C ARG A 111 24.48 -14.62 -5.30
N VAL A 112 23.98 -13.58 -4.63
CA VAL A 112 22.98 -13.73 -3.58
C VAL A 112 21.73 -14.32 -4.24
N VAL A 113 21.48 -15.61 -3.99
CA VAL A 113 20.26 -16.25 -4.46
C VAL A 113 19.15 -15.89 -3.47
N THR A 114 18.36 -14.89 -3.85
CA THR A 114 17.11 -14.56 -3.19
C THR A 114 16.01 -15.51 -3.67
N LYS A 115 15.27 -16.10 -2.73
CA LYS A 115 14.12 -16.95 -3.01
C LYS A 115 12.87 -16.34 -2.38
N GLU A 116 11.83 -16.15 -3.20
CA GLU A 116 10.48 -15.85 -2.73
C GLU A 116 9.91 -17.08 -2.00
N LEU A 117 9.45 -16.88 -0.77
CA LEU A 117 8.88 -17.92 0.07
C LEU A 117 7.35 -17.99 -0.04
N VAL A 118 6.69 -16.88 -0.39
CA VAL A 118 5.23 -16.82 -0.54
C VAL A 118 4.83 -17.59 -1.82
N PRO A 119 3.97 -18.61 -1.73
CA PRO A 119 3.52 -19.34 -2.90
C PRO A 119 2.51 -18.55 -3.72
N ALA A 120 2.45 -18.84 -5.03
CA ALA A 120 1.31 -18.43 -5.84
C ALA A 120 0.02 -19.10 -5.32
N PRO A 121 -1.15 -18.43 -5.42
CA PRO A 121 -1.36 -17.09 -5.98
C PRO A 121 -1.11 -15.93 -5.00
N TYR A 122 -0.73 -16.19 -3.75
CA TYR A 122 -0.63 -15.16 -2.70
C TYR A 122 0.47 -14.11 -2.96
N ASN A 123 1.46 -14.43 -3.78
CA ASN A 123 2.50 -13.49 -4.21
C ASN A 123 2.15 -12.64 -5.43
N ASP A 124 0.94 -12.79 -5.98
CA ASP A 124 0.49 -12.08 -7.17
C ASP A 124 -0.42 -10.90 -6.78
N GLY A 125 -0.02 -9.67 -7.11
CA GLY A 125 -0.79 -8.47 -6.79
C GLY A 125 -2.11 -8.33 -7.54
N GLU A 126 -2.29 -9.05 -8.65
CA GLU A 126 -3.49 -9.02 -9.48
C GLU A 126 -4.38 -10.25 -9.22
N ASN A 127 -3.81 -11.40 -8.90
CA ASN A 127 -4.53 -12.66 -8.81
C ASN A 127 -4.60 -13.26 -7.39
N SER A 128 -4.03 -12.59 -6.38
CA SER A 128 -4.17 -13.05 -4.99
C SER A 128 -5.66 -13.16 -4.60
N PRO A 129 -6.07 -14.26 -3.96
CA PRO A 129 -7.46 -14.50 -3.55
C PRO A 129 -7.82 -13.76 -2.26
N VAL A 130 -6.88 -13.05 -1.64
CA VAL A 130 -7.11 -12.37 -0.36
C VAL A 130 -7.67 -10.99 -0.64
N GLU A 131 -8.85 -10.72 -0.08
CA GLU A 131 -9.48 -9.41 -0.11
C GLU A 131 -9.71 -8.91 1.32
N PHE A 132 -9.62 -7.60 1.50
CA PHE A 132 -9.87 -6.94 2.77
C PHE A 132 -10.59 -5.61 2.55
N GLU A 133 -11.54 -5.28 3.42
CA GLU A 133 -12.26 -4.02 3.38
C GLU A 133 -11.76 -3.11 4.49
N ILE A 134 -11.35 -1.89 4.13
CA ILE A 134 -11.04 -0.82 5.07
C ILE A 134 -12.33 -0.06 5.32
N GLU A 135 -12.76 -0.05 6.57
CA GLU A 135 -13.95 0.65 7.02
C GLU A 135 -13.57 1.98 7.70
N SER A 136 -14.55 2.88 7.82
CA SER A 136 -14.40 4.16 8.52
C SER A 136 -14.47 3.99 10.04
N VAL A 137 -13.57 3.16 10.59
CA VAL A 137 -13.47 2.83 12.01
C VAL A 137 -12.11 3.24 12.57
N GLU A 138 -12.01 3.39 13.89
CA GLU A 138 -10.76 3.82 14.55
C GLU A 138 -9.62 2.80 14.40
N ASN A 139 -9.92 1.52 14.25
CA ASN A 139 -8.91 0.48 14.10
C ASN A 139 -9.41 -0.67 13.21
N ASN A 140 -8.85 -0.76 12.01
CA ASN A 140 -9.01 -1.95 11.16
C ASN A 140 -8.00 -3.02 11.62
N SER A 141 -8.38 -4.29 11.62
CA SER A 141 -7.51 -5.41 12.04
C SER A 141 -7.43 -6.48 10.96
N PHE A 142 -6.20 -6.76 10.49
CA PHE A 142 -5.91 -7.75 9.46
C PHE A 142 -5.04 -8.87 10.00
N GLU A 143 -5.64 -10.03 10.23
CA GLU A 143 -4.99 -11.24 10.70
C GLU A 143 -4.98 -12.27 9.58
N PHE A 144 -3.80 -12.69 9.13
CA PHE A 144 -3.72 -13.64 8.01
C PHE A 144 -2.52 -14.59 8.13
N ASP A 145 -2.78 -15.89 8.08
CA ASP A 145 -1.75 -16.91 7.92
C ASP A 145 -1.68 -17.38 6.47
N ILE A 146 -0.59 -17.03 5.80
CA ILE A 146 -0.37 -17.38 4.40
C ILE A 146 -0.07 -18.89 4.32
N PRO A 147 -0.84 -19.66 3.53
CA PRO A 147 -0.55 -21.07 3.33
C PRO A 147 0.83 -21.28 2.71
N THR A 148 1.56 -22.28 3.18
CA THR A 148 2.78 -22.74 2.51
C THR A 148 2.43 -23.82 1.49
N SER A 149 3.23 -23.93 0.43
CA SER A 149 3.14 -25.03 -0.54
C SER A 149 3.65 -26.32 0.11
N GLY A 150 2.82 -26.94 0.96
CA GLY A 150 3.19 -28.16 1.68
C GLY A 150 2.26 -28.59 2.83
N ALA A 151 0.97 -28.24 2.79
CA ALA A 151 -0.04 -28.75 3.72
C ALA A 151 -1.21 -29.39 2.96
#